data_AF-A0A7J8VSN1-F1
#
_entry.id   AF-A0A7J8VSN1-F1
#
_cell.length_a   1.000
_cell.length_b   1.000
_cell.length_c   1.000
_cell.angle_alpha   90.00
_cell.angle_beta   90.00
_cell.angle_gamma   90.00
#
_symmetry.space_group_name_H-M   'P 1'
#
loop_
_entity.id
_entity.type
_entity.pdbx_description
1 polymer ?
#
loop_
_entity_poly.entity_id
_entity_poly.type
_entity_poly.pdbx_seq_one_letter_code
_entity_poly.pdbx_strand_id
1 'polypeptide(L)'
;MHDTPYVWGVRHGLFCLHSPCMDDSEVAIWNPSGREFKILPPSSVQRLTYPGLTCDFVHFGCGAFEFDSKTDDYQIIRFVTLSFVDSECETSSGDANGKFSV
;
A
#
# COMPACT_ATOMS: atom_id res chain seq x y z
N MET A 1 -4.14 12.63 -16.21
CA MET A 1 -2.76 13.11 -16.00
C MET A 1 -1.85 11.97 -16.41
N HIS A 2 -0.76 12.22 -17.13
CA HIS A 2 0.21 11.16 -17.37
C HIS A 2 1.05 11.03 -16.10
N ASP A 3 0.76 10.01 -15.31
CA ASP A 3 1.49 9.71 -14.08
C ASP A 3 2.88 9.20 -14.48
N THR A 4 3.80 10.14 -14.67
CA THR A 4 5.19 9.81 -14.94
C THR A 4 5.83 9.30 -13.66
N PRO A 5 6.53 8.15 -13.70
CA PRO A 5 7.26 7.67 -12.53
C PRO A 5 8.33 8.70 -12.14
N TYR A 6 8.59 8.81 -10.84
CA TYR A 6 9.60 9.71 -10.31
C TYR A 6 10.72 8.94 -9.61
N VAL A 7 11.90 9.55 -9.59
CA VAL A 7 13.05 9.01 -8.86
C VAL A 7 12.86 9.30 -7.39
N TRP A 8 12.81 8.25 -6.59
CA TRP A 8 12.65 8.36 -5.16
C TRP A 8 13.98 8.25 -4.41
N GLY A 9 14.95 7.50 -4.94
CA GLY A 9 16.27 7.36 -4.32
C GLY A 9 17.33 6.90 -5.30
N VAL A 10 18.60 7.18 -4.97
CA VAL A 10 19.76 6.77 -5.78
C VAL A 10 20.82 6.17 -4.88
N ARG A 11 21.36 5.01 -5.26
CA ARG A 11 22.46 4.36 -4.55
C ARG A 11 23.30 3.52 -5.51
N HIS A 12 24.61 3.76 -5.54
CA HIS A 12 25.59 3.09 -6.42
C HIS A 12 25.20 3.07 -7.92
N GLY A 13 24.60 4.16 -8.41
CA GLY A 13 24.16 4.25 -9.80
C GLY A 13 22.86 3.49 -10.11
N LEU A 14 22.23 2.86 -9.12
CA LEU A 14 20.88 2.34 -9.21
C LEU A 14 19.87 3.40 -8.76
N PHE A 15 18.74 3.45 -9.44
CA PHE A 15 17.65 4.38 -9.21
C PHE A 15 16.42 3.61 -8.74
N CYS A 16 15.85 4.01 -7.61
CA CYS A 16 14.54 3.54 -7.17
C CYS A 16 13.48 4.44 -7.77
N LEU A 17 12.61 3.88 -8.61
CA LEU A 17 11.50 4.56 -9.26
C LEU A 17 10.19 4.17 -8.58
N HIS A 18 9.31 5.14 -8.39
CA HIS A 18 7.96 4.93 -7.88
C HIS A 18 6.94 5.41 -8.92
N SER A 19 5.92 4.59 -9.17
CA SER A 19 4.81 4.89 -10.07
C SER A 19 3.60 5.39 -9.26
N PRO A 20 3.04 6.56 -9.58
CA PRO A 20 1.80 7.05 -8.96
C PRO A 20 0.53 6.37 -9.50
N CYS A 21 0.65 5.46 -10.48
CA CYS A 21 -0.52 4.82 -11.08
C CYS A 21 -1.22 3.89 -10.08
N MET A 22 -2.54 3.74 -10.27
CA MET A 22 -3.50 3.17 -9.34
C MET A 22 -2.93 2.02 -8.52
N ASP A 23 -2.92 2.25 -7.20
CA ASP A 23 -2.52 1.36 -6.09
C ASP A 23 -1.19 1.75 -5.41
N ASP A 24 -0.44 2.75 -5.92
CA ASP A 24 0.85 3.25 -5.37
C ASP A 24 1.88 2.13 -5.07
N SER A 25 1.65 0.95 -5.65
CA SER A 25 2.26 -0.29 -5.20
C SER A 25 3.50 -0.65 -6.01
N GLU A 26 3.61 -0.13 -7.23
CA GLU A 26 4.69 -0.44 -8.15
C GLU A 26 5.95 0.37 -7.85
N VAL A 27 6.98 -0.36 -7.43
CA VAL A 27 8.33 0.16 -7.25
C VAL A 27 9.25 -0.62 -8.16
N ALA A 28 10.22 0.07 -8.74
CA ALA A 28 11.22 -0.58 -9.56
C ALA A 28 12.62 -0.04 -9.35
N ILE A 29 13.61 -0.89 -9.57
CA ILE A 29 15.02 -0.52 -9.56
C ILE A 29 15.49 -0.45 -11.00
N TRP A 30 16.13 0.67 -11.35
CA TRP A 30 16.67 0.93 -12.67
C TRP A 30 18.18 1.13 -12.62
N ASN A 31 18.91 0.38 -13.44
CA ASN A 31 20.31 0.61 -13.76
C ASN A 31 20.39 1.27 -15.16
N PRO A 32 20.55 2.60 -15.26
CA PRO A 32 20.64 3.27 -16.55
C PRO A 32 21.88 2.85 -17.34
N SER A 33 22.99 2.53 -16.66
CA SER A 33 24.26 2.14 -17.30
C SER A 33 24.14 0.79 -18.01
N GLY A 34 23.44 -0.16 -17.39
CA GLY A 34 23.15 -1.48 -17.97
C GLY A 34 21.87 -1.54 -18.79
N ARG A 35 21.02 -0.49 -18.74
CA ARG A 35 19.64 -0.50 -19.25
C ARG A 35 18.79 -1.63 -18.67
N GLU A 36 19.12 -2.05 -17.46
CA GLU A 36 18.41 -3.12 -16.75
C GLU A 36 17.39 -2.52 -15.81
N PHE A 37 16.22 -3.15 -15.75
CA PHE A 37 15.10 -2.70 -14.95
C PHE A 37 14.46 -3.89 -14.25
N LYS A 38 14.17 -3.76 -12.97
CA LYS A 38 13.51 -4.78 -12.15
C LYS A 38 12.36 -4.18 -11.39
N ILE A 39 11.15 -4.62 -11.71
CA ILE A 39 9.95 -4.34 -10.91
C ILE A 39 10.01 -5.22 -9.66
N LEU A 40 9.75 -4.62 -8.50
CA LEU A 40 9.70 -5.36 -7.25
C LEU A 40 8.39 -6.13 -7.13
N PRO A 41 8.39 -7.28 -6.45
CA PRO A 41 7.15 -7.97 -6.15
C PRO A 41 6.20 -7.04 -5.35
N PRO A 42 4.88 -7.20 -5.50
CA PRO A 42 3.90 -6.50 -4.68
C PRO A 42 4.17 -6.71 -3.19
N SER A 43 3.81 -5.71 -2.38
CA SER A 43 3.91 -5.85 -0.92
C SER A 43 3.04 -7.00 -0.44
N SER A 44 3.56 -7.82 0.48
CA SER A 44 2.82 -8.91 1.13
C SER A 44 1.91 -8.44 2.27
N VAL A 45 1.83 -7.13 2.51
CA VAL A 45 1.04 -6.54 3.60
C VAL A 45 -0.43 -6.87 3.37
N GLN A 46 -0.96 -7.74 4.24
CA GLN A 46 -2.37 -8.10 4.21
C GLN A 46 -3.22 -6.94 4.70
N ARG A 47 -4.39 -6.78 4.07
CA ARG A 47 -5.43 -5.85 4.52
C ARG A 47 -5.84 -6.29 5.92
N LEU A 48 -5.50 -5.49 6.93
CA LEU A 48 -5.88 -5.78 8.30
C LEU A 48 -7.41 -5.73 8.41
N THR A 49 -7.99 -6.71 9.10
CA THR A 49 -9.42 -6.77 9.37
C THR A 49 -9.65 -6.42 10.83
N TYR A 50 -10.46 -5.39 11.09
CA TYR A 50 -10.88 -5.02 12.43
C TYR A 50 -12.39 -5.23 12.56
N PRO A 51 -12.90 -5.82 13.65
CA PRO A 51 -14.34 -6.01 13.83
C PRO A 51 -15.09 -4.66 13.79
N GLY A 52 -16.13 -4.58 12.98
CA GLY A 52 -16.92 -3.35 12.82
C GLY A 52 -16.26 -2.28 11.94
N LEU A 53 -15.09 -2.53 11.36
CA LEU A 53 -14.42 -1.61 10.43
C LEU A 53 -14.07 -2.33 9.12
N THR A 54 -14.43 -1.71 8.01
CA THR A 54 -14.01 -2.14 6.67
C THR A 54 -12.81 -1.30 6.25
N CYS A 55 -11.72 -1.94 5.83
CA CYS A 55 -10.59 -1.20 5.26
C CYS A 55 -11.03 -0.57 3.93
N ASP A 56 -10.96 0.74 3.83
CA ASP A 56 -11.39 1.51 2.66
C ASP A 56 -10.26 1.55 1.61
N PHE A 57 -9.04 1.92 2.03
CA PHE A 57 -7.89 2.02 1.15
C PHE A 57 -6.56 1.69 1.85
N VAL A 58 -5.59 1.22 1.05
CA VAL A 58 -4.21 0.93 1.45
C VAL A 58 -3.27 1.75 0.59
N HIS A 59 -2.51 2.65 1.20
CA HIS A 59 -1.47 3.44 0.55
C HIS A 59 -0.09 2.88 0.85
N PHE A 60 0.78 2.84 -0.16
CA PHE A 60 2.18 2.52 0.02
C PHE A 60 3.08 3.73 -0.28
N GLY A 61 3.56 4.38 0.78
CA GLY A 61 4.61 5.40 0.66
C GLY A 61 6.00 4.76 0.57
N CYS A 62 6.95 5.48 -0.01
CA CYS A 62 8.35 5.07 -0.01
C CYS A 62 9.08 5.63 1.23
N GLY A 63 9.81 4.78 1.96
CA GLY A 63 10.51 5.12 3.23
C GLY A 63 12.03 5.30 3.15
N ALA A 64 12.79 4.26 2.79
CA ALA A 64 14.21 4.38 2.40
C ALA A 64 14.67 3.40 1.28
N PHE A 65 15.67 3.78 0.47
CA PHE A 65 16.40 2.90 -0.46
C PHE A 65 17.85 2.79 0.01
N GLU A 66 18.21 1.63 0.54
CA GLU A 66 19.50 1.43 1.22
C GLU A 66 20.24 0.22 0.68
N PHE A 67 21.56 0.23 0.88
CA PHE A 67 22.42 -0.89 0.57
C PHE A 67 22.88 -1.49 1.89
N ASP A 68 22.56 -2.76 2.12
CA ASP A 68 23.05 -3.53 3.25
C ASP A 68 24.31 -4.28 2.83
N SER A 69 25.46 -3.74 3.24
CA SER A 69 26.76 -4.33 2.93
C SER A 69 26.99 -5.69 3.59
N LYS A 70 26.19 -6.08 4.59
CA LYS A 70 26.34 -7.38 5.27
C LYS A 70 25.73 -8.50 4.43
N THR A 71 24.61 -8.22 3.78
CA THR A 71 23.91 -9.18 2.91
C THR A 71 24.26 -9.00 1.44
N ASP A 72 25.03 -7.95 1.11
CA ASP A 72 25.34 -7.52 -0.27
C ASP A 72 24.06 -7.34 -1.10
N ASP A 73 23.06 -6.68 -0.50
CA ASP A 73 21.73 -6.54 -1.11
C ASP A 73 21.17 -5.13 -0.90
N TYR A 74 20.24 -4.75 -1.76
CA TYR A 74 19.51 -3.50 -1.65
C TYR A 74 18.19 -3.72 -0.91
N GLN A 75 17.94 -2.86 0.07
CA GLN A 75 16.74 -2.88 0.88
C GLN A 75 15.87 -1.69 0.54
N ILE A 76 14.56 -1.94 0.47
CA ILE A 76 13.55 -0.90 0.26
C ILE A 76 12.57 -0.96 1.41
N ILE A 77 12.51 0.14 2.15
CA ILE A 77 11.53 0.34 3.23
C ILE A 77 10.35 1.07 2.63
N ARG A 78 9.14 0.56 2.87
CA ARG A 78 7.87 1.17 2.45
C ARG A 78 7.03 1.48 3.69
N PHE A 79 6.39 2.65 3.70
CA PHE A 79 5.39 2.98 4.70
C PHE A 79 4.03 2.52 4.22
N VAL A 80 3.26 1.89 5.09
CA VAL A 80 1.89 1.49 4.80
C VAL A 80 0.94 2.37 5.58
N THR A 81 -0.01 2.99 4.90
CA THR A 81 -1.11 3.73 5.53
C THR A 81 -2.41 3.03 5.21
N LEU A 82 -3.20 2.74 6.24
CA LEU A 82 -4.49 2.05 6.13
C LEU A 82 -5.59 3.03 6.53
N SER A 83 -6.61 3.18 5.68
CA SER A 83 -7.86 3.86 6.04
C SER A 83 -8.95 2.84 6.33
N PHE A 84 -9.79 3.14 7.31
CA PHE A 84 -10.92 2.33 7.72
C PHE A 84 -12.19 3.18 7.75
N VAL A 85 -13.30 2.56 7.39
CA VAL A 85 -14.65 3.11 7.52
C VAL A 85 -15.48 2.18 8.39
N ASP A 86 -16.44 2.72 9.12
CA ASP A 86 -17.36 1.90 9.91
C ASP A 86 -18.11 0.94 8.99
N SER A 87 -18.11 -0.33 9.37
CA SER A 87 -19.00 -1.30 8.78
C SER A 87 -20.37 -0.96 9.33
N GLU A 88 -21.31 -0.49 8.50
CA GLU A 88 -22.65 -0.16 8.95
C GLU A 88 -23.17 -1.30 9.84
N CYS A 89 -23.36 -1.00 11.13
CA CYS A 89 -24.04 -1.93 12.02
C CYS A 89 -25.47 -1.97 11.46
N GLU A 90 -25.90 -3.12 10.93
CA GLU A 90 -27.30 -3.32 10.57
C GLU A 90 -28.12 -2.96 11.80
N THR A 91 -28.65 -1.74 11.83
CA THR A 91 -29.66 -1.35 12.81
C THR A 91 -30.81 -2.30 12.55
N SER A 92 -31.01 -3.25 13.47
CA SER A 92 -32.22 -4.03 13.52
C SER A 92 -33.39 -3.03 13.59
N SER A 93 -33.99 -2.73 12.45
CA SER A 93 -35.19 -1.93 12.38
C SER A 93 -36.25 -2.73 13.11
N GLY A 94 -36.62 -2.23 14.30
CA GLY A 94 -37.57 -2.88 15.17
C GLY A 94 -38.91 -3.06 14.47
N ASP A 95 -39.41 -4.29 14.48
CA ASP A 95 -40.83 -4.58 14.39
C ASP A 95 -41.22 -5.36 15.66
N ALA A 96 -41.27 -4.64 16.78
CA ALA A 96 -42.01 -5.10 17.95
C ALA A 96 -43.52 -4.83 17.71
N ASN A 97 -44.11 -5.48 16.71
CA ASN A 97 -45.56 -5.57 16.56
C ASN A 97 -46.11 -6.68 17.47
N GLY A 98 -45.95 -6.49 18.78
CA GLY A 98 -46.58 -7.28 19.84
C GLY A 98 -47.77 -6.50 20.42
N LYS A 99 -48.92 -6.65 19.76
CA LYS A 99 -50.22 -6.12 20.18
C LYS A 99 -50.58 -6.62 21.60
N PHE A 100 -50.69 -5.71 22.58
CA PHE A 100 -51.44 -5.95 23.81
C PHE A 100 -52.72 -5.13 23.78
N SER A 101 -53.85 -5.83 23.69
CA SER A 101 -55.19 -5.29 23.97
C SER A 101 -55.51 -5.44 25.46
N VAL A 102 -56.29 -4.47 25.97
CA VAL A 102 -56.77 -4.25 27.34
C VAL A 102 -57.06 -5.52 28.13
#